data_AF-A0A1G6TBM2-F1
#
_entry.id   AF-A0A1G6TBM2-F1
#
_cell.length_a   1.000
_cell.length_b   1.000
_cell.length_c   1.000
_cell.angle_alpha   90.00
_cell.angle_beta   90.00
_cell.angle_gamma   90.00
#
_symmetry.space_group_name_H-M   'P 1'
#
loop_
_entity.id
_entity.type
_entity.pdbx_description
1 polymer ?
#
loop_
_entity_poly.entity_id
_entity_poly.type
_entity_poly.pdbx_seq_one_letter_code
_entity_poly.pdbx_strand_id
1 'polypeptide(L)'
;MAWYGETPHGGVPFLLACSLGDGAGGPAAAADAVRHLLRGAGLSPTGRLVDATGEPGPSGVVVVPGAASLALPGFDAQFVPPPEWSDAVVERGHVYLVFATRPWPSGAEPGDRAVLAAFASDRETLRSAAHVLLPARTPHTG
;
A
#
# COMPACT_ATOMS: atom_id res chain seq x y z
N MET A 1 -0.11 -6.14 -1.35
CA MET A 1 1.11 -6.66 -2.01
C MET A 1 2.26 -5.72 -1.73
N ALA A 2 3.43 -6.22 -1.30
CA ALA A 2 4.60 -5.40 -0.98
C ALA A 2 5.74 -5.69 -1.95
N TRP A 3 6.47 -4.64 -2.37
CA TRP A 3 7.63 -4.81 -3.25
C TRP A 3 8.64 -3.69 -3.04
N TYR A 4 9.91 -4.06 -3.20
CA TYR A 4 11.02 -3.12 -3.21
C TYR A 4 11.14 -2.50 -4.61
N GLY A 5 11.11 -1.17 -4.68
CA GLY A 5 11.32 -0.43 -5.92
C GLY A 5 12.63 0.35 -5.88
N GLU A 6 13.51 0.15 -6.85
CA GLU A 6 14.75 0.92 -6.95
C GLU A 6 14.48 2.29 -7.57
N THR A 7 15.00 3.34 -6.92
CA THR A 7 14.98 4.71 -7.45
C THR A 7 16.39 5.30 -7.43
N PRO A 8 16.66 6.39 -8.18
CA PRO A 8 17.93 7.10 -8.09
C PRO A 8 18.28 7.60 -6.67
N HIS A 9 17.29 7.69 -5.79
CA HIS A 9 17.42 8.10 -4.39
C HIS A 9 17.38 6.90 -3.42
N GLY A 10 17.71 5.70 -3.91
CA GLY A 10 17.74 4.46 -3.15
C GLY A 10 16.46 3.64 -3.25
N GLY A 11 16.47 2.51 -2.56
CA GLY A 11 15.36 1.55 -2.52
C GLY A 11 14.15 2.05 -1.76
N VAL A 12 12.97 2.00 -2.35
CA VAL A 12 11.71 2.48 -1.76
C VAL A 12 10.81 1.28 -1.43
N PRO A 13 10.36 1.15 -0.17
CA PRO A 13 9.43 0.10 0.21
C PRO A 13 8.00 0.49 -0.20
N PHE A 14 7.54 -0.03 -1.33
CA PHE A 14 6.20 0.20 -1.85
C PHE A 14 5.20 -0.83 -1.35
N LEU A 15 3.97 -0.39 -1.11
CA LEU A 15 2.85 -1.23 -0.70
C LEU A 15 1.64 -0.91 -1.60
N LEU A 16 1.00 -1.93 -2.13
CA LEU A 16 -0.20 -1.81 -2.97
C LEU A 16 -1.35 -2.46 -2.22
N ALA A 17 -2.35 -1.63 -1.92
CA ALA A 17 -3.67 -2.07 -1.50
C ALA A 17 -4.63 -1.89 -2.68
N CYS A 18 -5.25 -2.97 -3.13
CA CYS A 18 -6.28 -2.95 -4.15
C CYS A 18 -7.25 -4.10 -3.88
N SER A 19 -8.49 -3.96 -4.32
CA SER A 19 -9.45 -5.07 -4.31
C SER A 19 -9.14 -6.04 -5.46
N LEU A 20 -9.44 -7.33 -5.28
CA LEU A 20 -9.45 -8.30 -6.38
C LEU A 20 -10.71 -8.16 -7.25
N GLY A 21 -11.71 -7.38 -6.82
CA GLY A 21 -12.96 -7.17 -7.56
C GLY A 21 -13.89 -8.38 -7.60
N ASP A 22 -13.58 -9.41 -6.81
CA ASP A 22 -14.28 -10.69 -6.67
C ASP A 22 -15.43 -10.64 -5.64
N GLY A 23 -15.63 -9.50 -4.98
CA GLY A 23 -16.75 -9.28 -4.08
C GLY A 23 -18.10 -9.30 -4.80
N ALA A 24 -19.17 -9.60 -4.07
CA ALA A 24 -20.53 -9.77 -4.61
C ALA A 24 -21.08 -8.55 -5.40
N GLY A 25 -20.53 -7.35 -5.18
CA GLY A 25 -20.90 -6.12 -5.91
C GLY A 25 -20.03 -5.83 -7.15
N GLY A 26 -19.08 -6.71 -7.48
CA GLY A 26 -18.16 -6.54 -8.59
C GLY A 26 -17.16 -5.38 -8.44
N PRO A 27 -16.42 -5.05 -9.50
CA PRO A 27 -15.30 -4.11 -9.45
C PRO A 27 -15.71 -2.65 -9.17
N ALA A 28 -16.92 -2.24 -9.56
CA ALA A 28 -17.42 -0.90 -9.30
C ALA A 28 -17.73 -0.68 -7.80
N ALA A 29 -18.40 -1.64 -7.16
CA ALA A 29 -18.68 -1.57 -5.72
C ALA A 29 -17.39 -1.62 -4.88
N ALA A 30 -16.41 -2.42 -5.31
CA ALA A 30 -15.09 -2.45 -4.69
C ALA A 30 -14.39 -1.09 -4.78
N ALA A 31 -14.44 -0.42 -5.94
CA ALA A 31 -13.87 0.91 -6.11
C ALA A 31 -14.53 1.94 -5.18
N ASP A 32 -15.85 1.91 -5.02
CA ASP A 32 -16.56 2.82 -4.11
C ASP A 32 -16.32 2.52 -2.63
N ALA A 33 -16.20 1.25 -2.24
CA ALA A 33 -15.79 0.86 -0.90
C ALA A 33 -14.39 1.38 -0.57
N VAL A 34 -13.44 1.24 -1.51
CA VAL A 34 -12.09 1.79 -1.36
C VAL A 34 -12.13 3.32 -1.23
N ARG A 35 -12.90 4.03 -2.05
CA ARG A 35 -13.06 5.50 -1.91
C ARG A 35 -13.67 5.89 -0.56
N HIS A 36 -14.60 5.09 -0.04
CA HIS A 36 -15.20 5.34 1.27
C HIS A 36 -14.19 5.13 2.41
N LEU A 37 -13.41 4.04 2.36
CA LEU A 37 -12.32 3.77 3.30
C LEU A 37 -11.27 4.88 3.27
N LEU A 38 -10.86 5.30 2.08
CA LEU A 38 -9.91 6.40 1.92
C LEU A 38 -10.44 7.69 2.57
N ARG A 39 -11.69 8.08 2.29
CA ARG A 39 -12.30 9.24 2.96
C ARG A 39 -12.39 9.08 4.47
N GLY A 40 -12.72 7.89 4.97
CA GLY A 40 -12.76 7.58 6.40
C GLY A 40 -11.39 7.66 7.07
N ALA A 41 -10.32 7.36 6.33
CA ALA A 41 -8.93 7.53 6.74
C ALA A 41 -8.39 8.96 6.52
N GLY A 42 -9.22 9.91 6.05
CA GLY A 42 -8.79 11.27 5.71
C GLY A 42 -7.95 11.38 4.42
N LEU A 43 -7.89 10.30 3.65
CA LEU A 43 -7.13 10.18 2.41
C LEU A 43 -8.05 10.50 1.22
N SER A 44 -7.60 11.38 0.32
CA SER A 44 -8.35 11.70 -0.89
C SER A 44 -7.67 11.10 -2.12
N PRO A 45 -8.37 10.29 -2.94
CA PRO A 45 -7.84 9.77 -4.20
C PRO A 45 -7.79 10.89 -5.24
N THR A 46 -6.79 11.77 -5.10
CA THR A 46 -6.54 12.90 -6.00
C THR A 46 -5.27 12.71 -6.82
N GLY A 47 -4.60 11.56 -6.69
CA GLY A 47 -3.25 11.35 -7.17
C GLY A 47 -2.18 12.15 -6.40
N ARG A 48 -2.58 12.93 -5.38
CA ARG A 48 -1.67 13.68 -4.53
C ARG A 48 -1.12 12.78 -3.43
N LEU A 49 0.19 12.88 -3.19
CA LEU A 49 0.83 12.25 -2.06
C LEU A 49 0.39 12.92 -0.75
N VAL A 50 -0.13 12.11 0.17
CA VAL A 50 -0.41 12.48 1.55
C VAL A 50 0.76 12.01 2.39
N ASP A 51 1.41 12.91 3.12
CA ASP A 51 2.42 12.53 4.10
C ASP A 51 1.75 12.35 5.46
N ALA A 52 1.69 11.11 5.95
CA ALA A 52 1.16 10.78 7.27
C ALA A 52 2.26 10.35 8.25
N THR A 53 3.54 10.51 7.89
CA THR A 53 4.67 10.07 8.74
C THR A 53 4.78 10.86 10.04
N GLY A 54 4.31 12.11 10.05
CA GLY A 54 4.29 12.98 11.23
C GLY A 54 3.00 12.91 12.06
N GLU A 55 1.97 12.19 11.61
CA GLU A 55 0.67 12.17 12.27
C GLU A 55 0.65 11.12 13.40
N PRO A 56 0.36 11.51 14.67
CA PRO A 56 0.21 10.58 15.78
C PRO A 56 -1.16 9.90 15.70
N GLY A 57 -1.32 8.95 14.77
CA GLY A 57 -2.55 8.19 14.57
C GLY A 57 -2.32 6.67 14.56
N PRO A 58 -3.40 5.87 14.55
CA PRO A 58 -3.32 4.41 14.43
C PRO A 58 -2.92 3.93 13.03
N SER A 59 -2.75 4.86 12.08
CA SER A 59 -2.40 4.55 10.70
C SER A 59 -0.90 4.31 10.56
N GLY A 60 -0.51 3.15 10.05
CA GLY A 60 0.91 2.83 9.89
C GLY A 60 1.15 1.39 9.49
N VAL A 61 2.43 1.06 9.35
CA VAL A 61 2.87 -0.31 9.12
C VAL A 61 3.74 -0.79 10.25
N VAL A 62 3.45 -1.96 10.77
CA VAL A 62 4.29 -2.65 11.74
C VAL A 62 4.99 -3.81 11.03
N VAL A 63 6.32 -3.84 11.07
CA VAL A 63 7.11 -4.91 10.46
C VAL A 63 7.75 -5.75 11.55
N VAL A 64 7.50 -7.05 11.52
CA VAL A 64 8.11 -8.07 12.39
C VAL A 64 8.93 -9.06 11.56
N PRO A 65 9.83 -9.85 12.16
CA PRO A 65 10.53 -10.90 11.43
C PRO A 65 9.55 -11.84 10.72
N GLY A 66 9.58 -11.84 9.38
CA GLY A 66 8.75 -12.71 8.54
C GLY A 66 7.31 -12.24 8.27
N ALA A 67 6.86 -11.11 8.81
CA ALA A 67 5.53 -10.58 8.52
C ALA A 67 5.44 -9.06 8.68
N ALA A 68 4.46 -8.45 8.03
CA ALA A 68 4.11 -7.05 8.22
C ALA A 68 2.59 -6.88 8.29
N SER A 69 2.17 -5.90 9.09
CA SER A 69 0.76 -5.54 9.28
C SER A 69 0.57 -4.07 8.95
N LEU A 70 -0.30 -3.79 7.98
CA LEU A 70 -0.83 -2.46 7.68
C LEU A 70 -2.09 -2.25 8.51
N ALA A 71 -2.11 -1.17 9.29
CA ALA A 71 -3.28 -0.71 10.02
C ALA A 71 -3.73 0.64 9.45
N LEU A 72 -4.99 0.74 9.08
CA LEU A 72 -5.68 1.95 8.65
C LEU A 72 -7.09 1.98 9.26
N PRO A 73 -7.72 3.15 9.41
CA PRO A 73 -9.10 3.26 9.90
C PRO A 73 -10.07 2.44 9.03
N GLY A 74 -10.57 1.34 9.59
CA GLY A 74 -11.50 0.43 8.89
C GLY A 74 -10.84 -0.53 7.90
N PHE A 75 -9.51 -0.63 7.89
CA PHE A 75 -8.77 -1.56 7.04
C PHE A 75 -7.48 -2.04 7.71
N ASP A 76 -7.42 -3.33 8.01
CA ASP A 76 -6.23 -4.00 8.52
C ASP A 76 -5.84 -5.13 7.57
N ALA A 77 -4.55 -5.23 7.26
CA ALA A 77 -4.03 -6.25 6.36
C ALA A 77 -2.68 -6.76 6.84
N GLN A 78 -2.54 -8.09 6.92
CA GLN A 78 -1.28 -8.76 7.19
C GLN A 78 -0.72 -9.40 5.92
N PHE A 79 0.59 -9.29 5.70
CA PHE A 79 1.27 -9.83 4.54
C PHE A 79 2.70 -10.25 4.88
N VAL A 80 3.31 -11.05 4.02
CA VAL A 80 4.72 -11.42 4.10
C VAL A 80 5.48 -10.55 3.09
N PRO A 81 6.26 -9.54 3.53
CA PRO A 81 7.07 -8.74 2.63
C PRO A 81 8.31 -9.50 2.16
N PRO A 82 8.87 -9.15 0.99
CA PRO A 82 10.22 -9.58 0.62
C PRO A 82 11.26 -8.98 1.59
N PRO A 83 12.41 -9.65 1.82
CA PRO A 83 13.41 -9.21 2.80
C PRO A 83 13.96 -7.81 2.47
N GLU A 84 14.23 -7.53 1.19
CA GLU A 84 14.77 -6.24 0.73
C GLU A 84 13.81 -5.07 1.02
N TRP A 85 12.50 -5.34 1.03
CA TRP A 85 11.51 -4.35 1.42
C TRP A 85 11.56 -4.06 2.91
N SER A 86 11.73 -5.09 3.75
CA SER A 86 11.82 -4.93 5.20
C SER A 86 13.07 -4.13 5.60
N ASP A 87 14.20 -4.39 4.93
CA ASP A 87 15.44 -3.63 5.14
C ASP A 87 15.24 -2.16 4.75
N ALA A 88 14.63 -1.88 3.60
CA ALA A 88 14.33 -0.52 3.18
C ALA A 88 13.36 0.21 4.13
N VAL A 89 12.44 -0.52 4.77
CA VAL A 89 11.57 0.03 5.80
C VAL A 89 12.36 0.42 7.05
N VAL A 90 13.27 -0.42 7.50
CA VAL A 90 14.15 -0.13 8.65
C VAL A 90 15.00 1.11 8.38
N GLU A 91 15.55 1.23 7.17
CA GLU A 91 16.40 2.37 6.78
C GLU A 91 15.62 3.68 6.67
N ARG A 92 14.37 3.64 6.16
CA ARG A 92 13.59 4.86 5.89
C ARG A 92 12.64 5.27 7.00
N GLY A 93 12.19 4.33 7.83
CA GLY A 93 11.16 4.56 8.84
C GLY A 93 9.75 4.83 8.30
N HIS A 94 9.53 4.65 6.99
CA HIS A 94 8.23 4.86 6.35
C HIS A 94 8.05 3.95 5.13
N VAL A 95 6.80 3.74 4.71
CA VAL A 95 6.43 3.03 3.49
C VAL A 95 5.64 3.92 2.56
N TYR A 96 5.72 3.63 1.25
CA TYR A 96 4.87 4.28 0.27
C TYR A 96 3.68 3.39 -0.06
N LEU A 97 2.50 3.75 0.45
CA LEU A 97 1.24 3.08 0.15
C LEU A 97 0.60 3.68 -1.11
N VAL A 98 0.39 2.84 -2.11
CA VAL A 98 -0.53 3.07 -3.22
C VAL A 98 -1.82 2.33 -2.90
N PHE A 99 -2.90 3.06 -2.65
CA PHE A 99 -4.23 2.48 -2.50
C PHE A 99 -5.02 2.70 -3.79
N ALA A 100 -5.05 1.67 -4.64
CA ALA A 100 -5.72 1.74 -5.92
C ALA A 100 -7.22 1.52 -5.78
N THR A 101 -8.00 2.38 -6.44
CA THR A 101 -9.45 2.17 -6.61
C THR A 101 -9.76 1.18 -7.74
N ARG A 102 -8.79 0.91 -8.62
CA ARG A 102 -8.92 -0.09 -9.67
C ARG A 102 -8.70 -1.49 -9.09
N PRO A 103 -9.50 -2.48 -9.51
CA PRO A 103 -9.27 -3.85 -9.11
C PRO A 103 -7.96 -4.38 -9.72
N TRP A 104 -7.36 -5.36 -9.06
CA TRP A 104 -6.23 -6.10 -9.62
C TRP A 104 -6.64 -6.77 -10.94
N PRO A 105 -5.75 -6.83 -11.96
CA PRO A 105 -6.08 -7.43 -13.25
C PRO A 105 -6.53 -8.89 -13.11
N SER A 106 -7.67 -9.23 -13.71
CA SER A 106 -8.19 -10.61 -13.69
C SER A 106 -7.22 -11.57 -14.38
N GLY A 107 -6.89 -12.67 -13.70
CA GLY A 107 -5.97 -13.70 -14.20
C GLY A 107 -4.49 -13.43 -13.92
N ALA A 108 -4.14 -12.29 -13.32
CA ALA A 108 -2.79 -12.04 -12.83
C ALA A 108 -2.59 -12.60 -11.42
N GLU A 109 -1.50 -13.32 -11.20
CA GLU A 109 -1.16 -13.82 -9.86
C GLU A 109 -0.79 -12.65 -8.94
N PRO A 110 -1.48 -12.48 -7.79
CA PRO A 110 -1.15 -11.43 -6.84
C PRO A 110 0.24 -11.70 -6.25
N GLY A 111 1.19 -10.82 -6.53
CA GLY A 111 2.60 -10.98 -6.13
C GLY A 111 3.57 -11.16 -7.29
N ASP A 112 3.08 -11.33 -8.54
CA ASP A 112 3.95 -11.23 -9.71
C ASP A 112 4.56 -9.82 -9.79
N ARG A 113 5.89 -9.75 -9.69
CA ARG A 113 6.62 -8.48 -9.65
C ARG A 113 6.50 -7.67 -10.94
N ALA A 114 6.44 -8.33 -12.09
CA ALA A 114 6.33 -7.64 -13.38
C ALA A 114 4.94 -7.03 -13.54
N VAL A 115 3.88 -7.78 -13.18
CA VAL A 115 2.51 -7.26 -13.20
C VAL A 115 2.32 -6.16 -12.16
N LEU A 116 2.90 -6.33 -10.97
CA LEU A 116 2.84 -5.34 -9.90
C LEU A 116 3.52 -4.03 -10.30
N ALA A 117 4.72 -4.10 -10.88
CA ALA A 117 5.43 -2.92 -11.38
C ALA A 117 4.65 -2.24 -12.52
N ALA A 118 4.08 -3.01 -13.45
CA ALA A 118 3.26 -2.48 -14.53
C ALA A 118 1.98 -1.81 -14.02
N PHE A 119 1.28 -2.44 -13.07
CA PHE A 119 0.05 -1.90 -12.48
C PHE A 119 0.33 -0.64 -11.64
N ALA A 120 1.39 -0.65 -10.83
CA ALA A 120 1.78 0.49 -10.00
C ALA A 120 2.35 1.66 -10.82
N SER A 121 2.88 1.40 -12.02
CA SER A 121 3.40 2.44 -12.93
C SER A 121 2.37 2.90 -13.96
N ASP A 122 1.19 2.27 -14.02
CA ASP A 122 0.14 2.63 -14.94
C ASP A 122 -0.44 4.02 -14.61
N ARG A 123 -0.54 4.87 -15.63
CA ARG A 123 -0.93 6.28 -15.46
C ARG A 123 -2.37 6.42 -14.98
N GLU A 124 -3.27 5.52 -15.36
CA GLU A 124 -4.67 5.54 -14.93
C GLU A 124 -4.78 5.06 -13.47
N THR A 125 -4.04 4.01 -13.11
CA THR A 125 -3.92 3.56 -11.71
C THR A 125 -3.35 4.66 -10.82
N LEU A 126 -2.23 5.28 -11.19
CA LEU A 126 -1.61 6.35 -10.41
C LEU A 126 -2.53 7.56 -10.22
N ARG A 127 -3.33 7.93 -11.22
CA ARG A 127 -4.26 9.06 -11.14
C ARG A 127 -5.47 8.80 -10.25
N SER A 128 -5.93 7.56 -10.22
CA SER A 128 -7.13 7.15 -9.47
C SER A 128 -6.81 6.63 -8.06
N ALA A 129 -5.55 6.25 -7.81
CA ALA A 129 -5.07 5.80 -6.51
C ALA A 129 -4.88 6.96 -5.52
N ALA A 130 -5.06 6.65 -4.25
CA ALA A 130 -4.50 7.46 -3.18
C ALA A 130 -3.05 7.06 -2.95
N HIS A 131 -2.20 8.06 -2.72
CA HIS A 131 -0.78 7.89 -2.45
C HIS A 131 -0.51 8.39 -1.05
N VAL A 132 0.09 7.56 -0.20
CA VAL A 132 0.29 7.89 1.22
C VAL A 132 1.66 7.44 1.68
N LEU A 133 2.42 8.33 2.33
CA LEU A 133 3.56 7.92 3.13
C LEU A 133 3.06 7.56 4.52
N LEU A 134 3.20 6.29 4.90
CA LEU A 134 2.81 5.81 6.22
C LEU A 134 4.04 5.61 7.09
N PRO A 135 3.96 5.98 8.38
CA PRO A 135 5.04 5.68 9.31
C PRO A 135 5.16 4.17 9.45
N ALA A 136 6.40 3.69 9.44
CA ALA A 136 6.69 2.29 9.63
C ALA A 136 7.43 2.10 10.95
N ARG A 137 6.98 1.13 11.73
CA ARG A 137 7.55 0.82 13.04
C ARG A 137 7.99 -0.63 13.03
N THR A 138 9.22 -0.87 13.42
CA THR A 138 9.67 -2.20 13.81
C THR A 138 9.54 -2.27 15.33
N PRO A 139 8.89 -3.30 15.91
CA PRO A 139 8.94 -3.47 17.34
C PRO A 139 10.41 -3.63 17.71
N HIS A 140 10.90 -2.77 18.59
CA HIS A 140 12.25 -2.89 19.11
C HIS A 140 12.31 -4.19 19.91
N THR A 141 12.91 -5.23 19.33
CA THR A 141 13.27 -6.44 20.07
C THR A 141 14.39 -6.02 21.04
N GLY A 142 14.02 -5.71 22.27
CA GLY A 142 14.96 -5.51 23.37
C GLY A 142 15.61 -6.80 23.83
#